data_AF-A0A2M7AN12-F1
#
_entry.id   AF-A0A2M7AN12-F1
#
_cell.length_a   1.000
_cell.length_b   1.000
_cell.length_c   1.000
_cell.angle_alpha   90.00
_cell.angle_beta   90.00
_cell.angle_gamma   90.00
#
_symmetry.space_group_name_H-M   'P 1'
#
loop_
_entity.id
_entity.type
_entity.pdbx_description
1 polymer ?
#
loop_
_entity_poly.entity_id
_entity_poly.type
_entity_poly.pdbx_seq_one_letter_code
_entity_poly.pdbx_strand_id
1 'polypeptide(L)'
;ELASFKTSKKVYGSWPMTFELNFKNQGDVRLTPFGKIIISNLFSKTVEEVTVKDWVVLRSSSRTQRAVWEPGFAFGKYTASAQIERGYNNLTDVKTTTFYVLPVKILGGVLGGLIALAILVKFFTAKFEIKRKKTI
;
A
#
# COMPACT_ATOMS: atom_id res chain seq x y z
N GLU A 1 -21.76 -11.70 5.43
CA GLU A 1 -21.50 -10.68 4.40
C GLU A 1 -20.34 -9.79 4.82
N LEU A 2 -19.54 -9.35 3.86
CA LEU A 2 -18.50 -8.36 4.09
C LEU A 2 -19.17 -6.99 4.35
N ALA A 3 -19.15 -6.53 5.59
CA ALA A 3 -19.80 -5.29 5.99
C ALA A 3 -18.95 -4.07 5.63
N SER A 4 -17.64 -4.12 5.92
CA SER A 4 -16.72 -3.06 5.53
C SER A 4 -15.32 -3.57 5.19
N PHE A 5 -14.66 -2.85 4.31
CA PHE A 5 -13.27 -3.06 3.93
C PHE A 5 -12.57 -1.71 3.88
N LYS A 6 -11.55 -1.53 4.71
CA LYS A 6 -10.84 -0.25 4.86
C LYS A 6 -9.36 -0.50 5.08
N THR A 7 -8.54 0.47 4.70
CA THR A 7 -7.16 0.56 5.19
C THR A 7 -7.13 1.26 6.53
N SER A 8 -6.19 0.88 7.42
CA SER A 8 -6.04 1.55 8.71
C SER A 8 -5.61 3.02 8.57
N LYS A 9 -4.94 3.38 7.46
CA LYS A 9 -4.58 4.76 7.10
C LYS A 9 -4.91 5.06 5.65
N LYS A 10 -5.22 6.31 5.31
CA LYS A 10 -5.40 6.75 3.91
C LYS A 10 -4.07 6.98 3.20
N VAL A 11 -3.03 7.35 3.97
CA VAL A 11 -1.69 7.65 3.46
C VAL A 11 -0.68 6.89 4.32
N TYR A 12 0.20 6.14 3.66
CA TYR A 12 1.28 5.37 4.28
C TYR A 12 2.63 5.97 3.89
N GLY A 13 3.47 6.25 4.90
CA GLY A 13 4.85 6.70 4.71
C GLY A 13 5.88 5.56 4.68
N SER A 14 5.46 4.37 5.12
CA SER A 14 6.26 3.15 5.19
C SER A 14 5.33 1.93 5.20
N TRP A 15 5.88 0.79 4.87
CA TRP A 15 5.30 -0.54 5.15
C TRP A 15 5.45 -0.89 6.65
N PRO A 16 4.65 -1.84 7.18
CA PRO A 16 3.54 -2.56 6.53
C PRO A 16 2.25 -1.75 6.34
N MET A 17 1.48 -2.10 5.30
CA MET A 17 0.11 -1.61 5.09
C MET A 17 -0.91 -2.61 5.64
N THR A 18 -1.71 -2.18 6.61
CA THR A 18 -2.75 -3.01 7.22
C THR A 18 -4.13 -2.73 6.63
N PHE A 19 -4.82 -3.80 6.26
CA PHE A 19 -6.22 -3.80 5.84
C PHE A 19 -7.11 -4.40 6.92
N GLU A 20 -8.28 -3.82 7.10
CA GLU A 20 -9.31 -4.27 8.04
C GLU A 20 -10.54 -4.73 7.27
N LEU A 21 -10.90 -6.00 7.44
CA LEU A 21 -12.07 -6.62 6.86
C LEU A 21 -13.08 -6.89 7.99
N ASN A 22 -14.17 -6.14 8.03
CA ASN A 22 -15.26 -6.41 8.96
C ASN A 22 -16.30 -7.29 8.26
N PHE A 23 -16.46 -8.51 8.74
CA PHE A 23 -17.47 -9.45 8.25
C PHE A 23 -18.56 -9.63 9.28
N LYS A 24 -19.81 -9.50 8.84
CA LYS A 24 -21.00 -9.67 9.67
C LYS A 24 -21.72 -10.95 9.26
N ASN A 25 -21.92 -11.86 10.21
CA ASN A 25 -22.73 -13.04 10.03
C ASN A 25 -24.13 -12.77 10.59
N GLN A 26 -25.10 -12.63 9.70
CA GLN A 26 -26.52 -12.47 10.06
C GLN A 26 -27.27 -13.80 10.08
N GLY A 27 -26.59 -14.90 9.74
CA GLY A 27 -27.18 -16.22 9.65
C GLY A 27 -27.07 -17.00 10.94
N ASP A 28 -27.56 -18.22 10.81
CA ASP A 28 -27.86 -19.12 11.91
C ASP A 28 -26.73 -20.11 12.23
N VAL A 29 -25.78 -20.25 11.32
CA VAL A 29 -24.65 -21.16 11.49
C VAL A 29 -23.38 -20.33 11.50
N ARG A 30 -22.35 -20.83 12.20
CA ARG A 30 -21.01 -20.27 12.12
C ARG A 30 -20.54 -20.26 10.67
N LEU A 31 -19.91 -19.16 10.25
CA LEU A 31 -19.28 -19.05 8.95
C LEU A 31 -17.75 -19.00 9.07
N THR A 32 -17.09 -19.44 8.00
CA THR A 32 -15.63 -19.37 7.83
C THR A 32 -15.31 -18.66 6.52
N PRO A 33 -15.49 -17.33 6.46
CA PRO A 33 -15.08 -16.56 5.29
C PRO A 33 -13.58 -16.65 5.04
N PHE A 34 -13.20 -16.64 3.76
CA PHE A 34 -11.81 -16.65 3.28
C PHE A 34 -11.73 -15.95 1.93
N GLY A 35 -10.53 -15.68 1.43
CA GLY A 35 -10.39 -15.16 0.08
C GLY A 35 -9.08 -14.43 -0.13
N LYS A 36 -9.13 -13.34 -0.89
CA LYS A 36 -7.93 -12.58 -1.25
C LYS A 36 -8.21 -11.09 -1.42
N ILE A 37 -7.14 -10.31 -1.28
CA ILE A 37 -7.12 -8.88 -1.57
C ILE A 37 -6.24 -8.68 -2.79
N ILE A 38 -6.83 -8.20 -3.88
CA ILE A 38 -6.10 -7.85 -5.11
C ILE A 38 -5.69 -6.39 -5.01
N ILE A 39 -4.40 -6.11 -5.13
CA ILE A 39 -3.85 -4.77 -5.03
C ILE A 39 -3.43 -4.31 -6.42
N SER A 40 -4.05 -3.23 -6.90
CA SER A 40 -3.82 -2.66 -8.22
C SER A 40 -3.24 -1.25 -8.13
N ASN A 41 -2.37 -0.90 -9.07
CA ASN A 41 -1.84 0.46 -9.20
C ASN A 41 -2.82 1.39 -9.93
N LEU A 42 -2.39 2.65 -10.15
CA LEU A 42 -3.13 3.66 -10.92
C LEU A 42 -3.51 3.24 -12.34
N PHE A 43 -2.75 2.32 -12.95
CA PHE A 43 -2.98 1.81 -14.30
C PHE A 43 -3.83 0.54 -14.30
N SER A 44 -4.50 0.24 -13.18
CA SER A 44 -5.31 -0.96 -12.97
C SER A 44 -4.53 -2.27 -13.11
N LYS A 45 -3.19 -2.22 -13.13
CA LYS A 45 -2.35 -3.41 -13.16
C LYS A 45 -2.27 -3.99 -11.76
N THR A 46 -2.61 -5.27 -11.63
CA THR A 46 -2.40 -6.03 -10.39
C THR A 46 -0.90 -6.08 -10.07
N VAL A 47 -0.55 -5.57 -8.90
CA VAL A 47 0.83 -5.57 -8.39
C VAL A 47 1.04 -6.80 -7.51
N GLU A 48 0.05 -7.12 -6.65
CA GLU A 48 0.16 -8.23 -5.73
C GLU A 48 -1.23 -8.75 -5.32
N GLU A 49 -1.30 -10.03 -4.96
CA GLU A 49 -2.48 -10.65 -4.36
C GLU A 49 -2.13 -11.10 -2.92
N VAL A 50 -2.82 -10.51 -1.94
CA VAL A 50 -2.66 -10.86 -0.53
C VAL A 50 -3.72 -11.88 -0.16
N THR A 51 -3.29 -13.08 0.22
CA THR A 51 -4.21 -14.14 0.66
C THR A 51 -4.77 -13.79 2.04
N VAL A 52 -6.09 -13.83 2.17
CA VAL A 52 -6.79 -13.64 3.45
C VAL A 52 -7.14 -15.01 4.00
N LYS A 53 -6.40 -15.45 5.01
CA LYS A 53 -6.65 -16.71 5.72
C LYS A 53 -8.06 -16.74 6.27
N ASP A 54 -8.67 -17.92 6.22
CA ASP A 54 -9.98 -18.20 6.76
C ASP A 54 -10.09 -17.82 8.24
N TRP A 55 -11.25 -17.29 8.65
CA TRP A 55 -11.49 -16.96 10.05
C TRP A 55 -12.92 -17.24 10.48
N VAL A 56 -13.09 -17.48 11.77
CA VAL A 56 -14.37 -17.89 12.34
C VAL A 56 -15.24 -16.69 12.68
N VAL A 57 -16.46 -16.64 12.14
CA VAL A 57 -17.49 -15.67 12.53
C VAL A 57 -18.70 -16.40 13.09
N LEU A 58 -19.05 -16.12 14.33
CA LEU A 58 -20.17 -16.77 15.03
C LEU A 58 -21.52 -16.30 14.47
N ARG A 59 -22.59 -17.03 14.80
CA ARG A 59 -23.98 -16.65 14.50
C ARG A 59 -24.27 -15.25 15.04
N SER A 60 -25.02 -14.46 14.27
CA SER A 60 -25.50 -13.12 14.65
C SER A 60 -24.41 -12.18 15.19
N SER A 61 -23.16 -12.37 14.77
CA SER A 61 -22.01 -11.61 15.25
C SER A 61 -21.26 -10.94 14.10
N SER A 62 -20.42 -9.96 14.42
CA SER A 62 -19.45 -9.41 13.49
C SER A 62 -18.04 -9.67 13.99
N ARG A 63 -17.10 -9.86 13.07
CA ARG A 63 -15.67 -10.02 13.40
C ARG A 63 -14.82 -9.31 12.37
N THR A 64 -13.83 -8.59 12.88
CA THR A 64 -12.81 -7.95 12.06
C THR A 64 -11.61 -8.88 11.90
N GLN A 65 -11.19 -9.10 10.65
CA GLN A 65 -9.93 -9.73 10.31
C GLN A 65 -8.96 -8.68 9.78
N ARG A 66 -7.66 -8.87 10.05
CA ARG A 66 -6.61 -8.00 9.52
C ARG A 66 -5.76 -8.75 8.51
N ALA A 67 -5.47 -8.10 7.40
CA ALA A 67 -4.50 -8.56 6.41
C ALA A 67 -3.39 -7.52 6.30
N VAL A 68 -2.18 -7.98 6.01
CA VAL A 68 -1.00 -7.13 5.94
C VAL A 68 -0.36 -7.26 4.57
N TRP A 69 0.04 -6.14 3.99
CA TRP A 69 0.80 -6.07 2.75
C TRP A 69 2.13 -5.38 2.98
N GLU A 70 3.22 -6.07 2.62
CA GLU A 70 4.60 -5.64 2.79
C GLU A 70 5.34 -5.70 1.44
N PRO A 71 5.07 -4.75 0.53
CA PRO A 71 5.77 -4.71 -0.74
C PRO A 71 7.22 -4.28 -0.54
N GLY A 72 8.14 -4.83 -1.35
CA GLY A 72 9.53 -4.38 -1.37
C GLY A 72 9.67 -2.91 -1.82
N PHE A 73 8.78 -2.44 -2.69
CA PHE A 73 8.67 -1.04 -3.09
C PHE A 73 7.23 -0.68 -3.46
N ALA A 74 6.74 0.44 -2.94
CA ALA A 74 5.43 0.98 -3.32
C ALA A 74 5.46 2.51 -3.31
N PHE A 75 4.86 3.11 -4.34
CA PHE A 75 4.76 4.55 -4.48
C PHE A 75 3.51 4.94 -5.28
N GLY A 76 2.80 5.96 -4.79
CA GLY A 76 1.62 6.52 -5.44
C GLY A 76 0.31 5.97 -4.90
N LYS A 77 -0.75 6.04 -5.71
CA LYS A 77 -2.11 5.61 -5.35
C LYS A 77 -2.30 4.14 -5.70
N TYR A 78 -2.90 3.41 -4.78
CA TYR A 78 -3.27 2.01 -4.94
C TYR A 78 -4.75 1.81 -4.65
N THR A 79 -5.33 0.83 -5.34
CA THR A 79 -6.69 0.36 -5.09
C THR A 79 -6.59 -1.09 -4.66
N ALA A 80 -7.11 -1.39 -3.47
CA ALA A 80 -7.26 -2.76 -2.99
C ALA A 80 -8.70 -3.21 -3.20
N SER A 81 -8.88 -4.42 -3.73
CA SER A 81 -10.16 -5.08 -3.93
C SER A 81 -10.18 -6.36 -3.11
N ALA A 82 -10.98 -6.39 -2.05
CA ALA A 82 -11.22 -7.58 -1.25
C ALA A 82 -12.29 -8.44 -1.92
N GLN A 83 -11.93 -9.67 -2.27
CA GLN A 83 -12.82 -10.72 -2.76
C GLN A 83 -12.90 -11.79 -1.68
N ILE A 84 -13.99 -11.78 -0.92
CA ILE A 84 -14.18 -12.65 0.25
C ILE A 84 -15.35 -13.59 0.01
N GLU A 85 -15.05 -14.87 -0.05
CA GLU A 85 -16.04 -15.94 -0.06
C GLU A 85 -16.63 -16.11 1.34
N ARG A 86 -17.95 -16.27 1.42
CA ARG A 86 -18.66 -16.40 2.71
C ARG A 86 -18.47 -17.77 3.36
N GLY A 87 -17.91 -18.75 2.65
CA GLY A 87 -17.77 -20.14 3.08
C GLY A 87 -19.06 -20.97 2.95
N TYR A 88 -20.10 -20.44 2.28
CA TYR A 88 -21.34 -21.16 1.96
C TYR A 88 -21.92 -20.65 0.64
N ASN A 89 -22.65 -21.52 -0.07
CA ASN A 89 -23.36 -21.22 -1.33
C ASN A 89 -22.52 -20.56 -2.44
N ASN A 90 -21.18 -20.68 -2.39
CA ASN A 90 -20.25 -20.04 -3.33
C ASN A 90 -20.50 -18.54 -3.53
N LEU A 91 -20.95 -17.85 -2.47
CA LEU A 91 -21.21 -16.41 -2.52
C LEU A 91 -19.92 -15.64 -2.20
N THR A 92 -19.53 -14.75 -3.12
CA THR A 92 -18.35 -13.89 -2.99
C THR A 92 -18.76 -12.44 -2.83
N ASP A 93 -18.32 -11.82 -1.75
CA ASP A 93 -18.48 -10.39 -1.51
C ASP A 93 -17.26 -9.64 -2.04
N VAL A 94 -17.51 -8.56 -2.79
CA VAL A 94 -16.45 -7.70 -3.33
C VAL A 94 -16.59 -6.30 -2.74
N LYS A 95 -15.51 -5.79 -2.13
CA LYS A 95 -15.41 -4.38 -1.72
C LYS A 95 -14.04 -3.81 -2.06
N THR A 96 -14.03 -2.55 -2.44
CA THR A 96 -12.81 -1.83 -2.81
C THR A 96 -12.50 -0.71 -1.84
N THR A 97 -11.21 -0.46 -1.62
CA THR A 97 -10.72 0.71 -0.89
C THR A 97 -9.50 1.27 -1.60
N THR A 98 -9.18 2.54 -1.33
CA THR A 98 -8.11 3.26 -2.01
C THR A 98 -7.24 3.93 -0.97
N PHE A 99 -5.93 3.86 -1.18
CA PHE A 99 -4.92 4.42 -0.28
C PHE A 99 -3.71 4.90 -1.07
N TYR A 100 -2.90 5.75 -0.43
CA TYR A 100 -1.70 6.34 -1.00
C TYR A 100 -0.47 5.87 -0.24
N VAL A 101 0.62 5.65 -0.97
CA VAL A 101 1.93 5.29 -0.43
C VAL A 101 2.93 6.37 -0.86
N LEU A 102 3.47 7.11 0.11
CA LEU A 102 4.37 8.24 -0.08
C LEU A 102 5.58 8.10 0.87
N PRO A 103 6.70 7.47 0.44
CA PRO A 103 7.87 7.26 1.26
C PRO A 103 8.69 8.54 1.42
N VAL A 104 8.19 9.49 2.21
CA VAL A 104 8.75 10.83 2.39
C VAL A 104 10.22 10.79 2.84
N LYS A 105 10.61 9.80 3.65
CA LYS A 105 12.00 9.64 4.10
C LYS A 105 12.98 9.38 2.95
N ILE A 106 12.59 8.52 2.01
CA ILE A 106 13.41 8.19 0.84
C ILE A 106 13.47 9.40 -0.09
N LEU A 107 12.30 10.01 -0.37
CA LEU A 107 12.22 11.19 -1.23
C LEU A 107 13.04 12.37 -0.68
N GLY A 108 12.94 12.64 0.63
CA GLY A 108 13.71 13.70 1.29
C GLY A 108 15.21 13.43 1.28
N GLY A 109 15.63 12.18 1.48
CA GLY A 109 17.04 11.79 1.38
C GLY A 109 17.62 11.99 -0.01
N VAL A 110 16.90 11.55 -1.06
CA VAL A 110 17.31 11.76 -2.46
C VAL A 110 17.38 13.24 -2.80
N LEU A 111 16.34 14.01 -2.45
CA LEU A 111 16.30 15.44 -2.73
C LEU A 111 17.42 16.19 -1.99
N GLY A 112 17.63 15.91 -0.70
CA GLY A 112 18.71 16.48 0.08
C GLY A 112 20.09 16.12 -0.47
N GLY A 113 20.29 14.88 -0.92
CA GLY A 113 21.51 14.42 -1.58
C GLY A 113 21.79 15.15 -2.89
N LEU A 114 20.77 15.34 -3.73
CA LEU A 114 20.88 16.11 -4.97
C LEU A 114 21.23 17.59 -4.71
N ILE A 115 20.61 18.21 -3.70
CA ILE A 115 20.91 19.58 -3.30
C ILE A 115 22.35 19.69 -2.79
N ALA A 116 22.78 18.77 -1.92
CA ALA A 116 24.15 18.75 -1.41
C ALA A 116 25.18 18.57 -2.54
N LEU A 117 24.90 17.66 -3.49
CA LEU A 117 25.74 17.46 -4.67
C LEU A 117 25.82 18.73 -5.52
N ALA A 118 24.71 19.40 -5.78
CA ALA A 118 24.68 20.66 -6.53
C ALA A 118 25.50 21.77 -5.85
N ILE A 119 25.41 21.88 -4.51
CA ILE A 119 26.21 22.82 -3.72
C ILE A 119 27.70 22.49 -3.82
N LEU A 120 28.07 21.22 -3.71
CA LEU A 120 29.45 20.77 -3.86
C LEU A 120 30.00 21.09 -5.25
N VAL A 121 29.28 20.75 -6.32
CA VAL A 121 29.67 21.07 -7.70
C VAL A 121 29.89 22.57 -7.87
N LYS A 122 28.93 23.40 -7.40
CA LYS A 122 29.05 24.87 -7.46
C LYS A 122 30.28 25.37 -6.71
N PHE A 123 30.54 24.84 -5.52
CA PHE A 123 31.70 25.20 -4.70
C PHE A 123 33.03 24.86 -5.38
N PHE A 124 33.14 23.68 -6.00
CA PHE A 124 34.33 23.28 -6.75
C PHE A 124 34.51 24.14 -8.01
N THR A 125 33.46 24.37 -8.81
CA THR A 125 33.56 25.22 -10.00
C THR A 125 33.90 26.68 -9.67
N ALA A 126 33.46 27.19 -8.52
CA ALA A 126 33.78 28.55 -8.07
C ALA A 126 35.24 28.71 -7.62
N LYS A 127 35.91 27.61 -7.21
CA LYS A 127 37.31 27.64 -6.79
C LYS A 127 38.31 27.42 -7.93
N PHE A 128 37.88 26.84 -9.04
CA PHE A 128 38.73 26.66 -10.22
C PHE A 128 38.54 27.82 -11.20
N GLU A 129 39.21 28.93 -10.95
CA GLU A 129 39.39 29.98 -11.96
C GLU A 129 40.30 29.43 -13.07
N ILE A 130 39.72 29.01 -14.18
CA ILE A 130 40.46 28.51 -15.35
C ILE A 130 41.27 29.69 -15.90
N LYS A 131 42.54 29.82 -15.48
CA LYS A 131 43.49 30.74 -16.12
C LYS A 131 43.67 30.31 -17.57
N ARG A 132 42.92 30.93 -18.50
CA ARG A 132 43.20 30.83 -19.93
C ARG A 132 44.59 31.40 -20.16
N LYS A 133 45.55 30.55 -20.52
CA LYS A 133 46.87 30.98 -20.96
C LYS A 133 46.69 31.78 -22.26
N LYS A 134 47.09 33.06 -22.27
CA LYS A 134 47.18 33.85 -23.50
C LYS A 134 48.25 33.21 -24.39
N THR A 135 47.87 32.75 -25.57
CA THR A 135 48.81 32.42 -26.65
C THR A 135 49.31 33.73 -27.23
N ILE A 136 50.63 33.90 -27.27
CA ILE A 136 51.35 35.03 -27.86
C ILE A 136 51.32 34.88 -29.38
#